data_AF-A0A419F7U0-F1
#
_entry.id   AF-A0A419F7U0-F1
#
_cell.length_a   1.000
_cell.length_b   1.000
_cell.length_c   1.000
_cell.angle_alpha   90.00
_cell.angle_beta   90.00
_cell.angle_gamma   90.00
#
_symmetry.space_group_name_H-M   'P 1'
#
loop_
_entity.id
_entity.type
_entity.pdbx_description
1 polymer ?
#
loop_
_entity_poly.entity_id
_entity_poly.type
_entity_poly.pdbx_seq_one_letter_code
_entity_poly.pdbx_strand_id
1 'polypeptide(L)'
;MSNKEVIKILYEHLDSVFKSGESFYYFFNKLTPDIILSGTFKNIYELRESEEKFELIYNSYLSIQFSIESYNTNIINAECRPYWQYKIIDHSKKLLPWMQEFNEKVFLYNDVFWDKFYPPNKPGCNSYVKPLTKNEFEQNSLVLCNGNDFLKYKVKWDFNPVKVNWKSYFTKFLQRQILSSR
;
A
#
# COMPACT_ATOMS: atom_id res chain seq x y z
N MET A 1 4.96 -24.10 14.32
CA MET A 1 3.84 -23.97 13.36
C MET A 1 4.38 -23.90 11.93
N SER A 2 3.56 -24.18 10.93
CA SER A 2 3.90 -23.99 9.52
C SER A 2 3.90 -22.49 9.14
N ASN A 3 4.64 -22.11 8.09
CA ASN A 3 4.66 -20.73 7.60
C ASN A 3 3.26 -20.23 7.17
N LYS A 4 2.39 -21.14 6.71
CA LYS A 4 1.02 -20.80 6.32
C LYS A 4 0.17 -20.39 7.53
N GLU A 5 0.31 -21.08 8.66
CA GLU A 5 -0.38 -20.74 9.90
C GLU A 5 0.09 -19.40 10.46
N VAL A 6 1.40 -19.14 10.44
CA VAL A 6 1.97 -17.84 10.87
C VAL A 6 1.43 -16.69 10.04
N ILE A 7 1.36 -16.86 8.71
CA ILE A 7 0.79 -15.84 7.81
C ILE A 7 -0.69 -15.61 8.09
N LYS A 8 -1.45 -16.68 8.38
CA LYS A 8 -2.86 -16.56 8.74
C LYS A 8 -3.04 -15.72 10.01
N ILE A 9 -2.26 -16.01 11.07
CA ILE A 9 -2.26 -15.23 12.32
C ILE A 9 -1.94 -13.76 12.03
N LEU A 10 -0.94 -13.48 11.18
CA LEU A 10 -0.61 -12.11 10.80
C LEU A 10 -1.77 -11.39 10.13
N TYR A 11 -2.46 -12.03 9.19
CA TYR A 11 -3.64 -11.44 8.58
C TYR A 11 -4.75 -11.16 9.60
N GLU A 12 -5.00 -12.07 10.55
CA GLU A 12 -6.01 -11.87 11.60
C GLU A 12 -5.71 -10.64 12.46
N HIS A 13 -4.45 -10.48 12.90
CA HIS A 13 -4.02 -9.29 13.64
C HIS A 13 -4.09 -8.01 12.79
N LEU A 14 -3.65 -8.06 11.53
CA LEU A 14 -3.71 -6.92 10.61
C LEU A 14 -5.16 -6.49 10.29
N ASP A 15 -6.06 -7.46 10.12
CA ASP A 15 -7.50 -7.20 9.94
C ASP A 15 -8.12 -6.58 11.19
N SER A 16 -7.71 -7.04 12.38
CA SER A 16 -8.16 -6.45 13.64
C SER A 16 -7.74 -4.99 13.74
N VAL A 17 -6.47 -4.69 13.47
CA VAL A 17 -5.93 -3.32 13.48
C VAL A 17 -6.68 -2.41 12.53
N PHE A 18 -6.91 -2.86 11.28
CA PHE A 18 -7.60 -2.05 10.29
C PHE A 18 -9.02 -1.67 10.76
N LYS A 19 -9.71 -2.58 11.46
CA LYS A 19 -11.05 -2.34 12.02
C LYS A 19 -11.03 -1.46 13.27
N SER A 20 -10.04 -1.63 14.14
CA SER A 20 -10.00 -0.94 15.44
C SER A 20 -9.24 0.39 15.42
N GLY A 21 -8.42 0.65 14.40
CA GLY A 21 -7.56 1.84 14.31
C GLY A 21 -6.39 1.82 15.31
N GLU A 22 -6.00 0.64 15.80
CA GLU A 22 -4.90 0.48 16.75
C GLU A 22 -3.55 0.91 16.17
N SER A 23 -2.65 1.46 17.00
CA SER A 23 -1.31 1.85 16.57
C SER A 23 -0.39 0.64 16.36
N PHE A 24 0.72 0.87 15.64
CA PHE A 24 1.76 -0.15 15.45
C PHE A 24 2.25 -0.76 16.79
N TYR A 25 2.41 0.06 17.83
CA TYR A 25 2.83 -0.42 19.15
C TYR A 25 1.86 -1.47 19.71
N TYR A 26 0.55 -1.21 19.64
CA TYR A 26 -0.46 -2.15 20.13
C TYR A 26 -0.52 -3.41 19.27
N PHE A 27 -0.50 -3.25 17.94
CA PHE A 27 -0.40 -4.36 17.00
C PHE A 27 0.78 -5.28 17.33
N PHE A 28 1.99 -4.72 17.44
CA PHE A 28 3.20 -5.48 17.63
C PHE A 28 3.20 -6.24 18.97
N ASN A 29 2.73 -5.59 20.04
CA ASN A 29 2.64 -6.23 21.36
C ASN A 29 1.57 -7.33 21.41
N LYS A 30 0.42 -7.16 20.75
CA LYS A 30 -0.62 -8.20 20.67
C LYS A 30 -0.20 -9.40 19.83
N LEU A 31 0.53 -9.16 18.75
CA LEU A 31 1.04 -10.18 17.85
C LEU A 31 2.19 -11.00 18.48
N THR A 32 2.98 -10.38 19.35
CA THR A 32 4.22 -10.95 19.91
C THR A 32 4.04 -12.35 20.49
N PRO A 33 3.07 -12.62 21.41
CA PRO A 33 2.90 -13.96 21.98
C PRO A 33 2.68 -15.03 20.91
N ASP A 34 1.81 -14.78 19.93
CA ASP A 34 1.48 -15.76 18.89
C ASP A 34 2.68 -16.05 17.98
N ILE A 35 3.45 -15.01 17.64
CA ILE A 35 4.65 -15.15 16.82
C ILE A 35 5.76 -15.92 17.55
N ILE A 36 5.96 -15.69 18.85
CA ILE A 36 6.93 -16.47 19.64
C ILE A 36 6.46 -17.93 19.78
N LEU A 37 5.19 -18.15 20.14
CA LEU A 37 4.62 -19.50 20.26
C LEU A 37 4.66 -20.29 18.95
N SER A 38 4.64 -19.59 17.81
CA SER A 38 4.78 -20.23 16.50
C SER A 38 6.13 -20.90 16.26
N GLY A 39 7.17 -20.49 17.00
CA GLY A 39 8.55 -20.87 16.81
C GLY A 39 9.25 -20.13 15.66
N THR A 40 8.64 -19.06 15.14
CA THR A 40 9.25 -18.23 14.07
C THR A 40 10.46 -17.46 14.58
N PHE A 41 10.41 -17.00 15.83
CA PHE A 41 11.51 -16.36 16.54
C PHE A 41 11.72 -17.09 17.87
N LYS A 42 12.95 -17.24 18.32
CA LYS A 42 13.27 -18.02 19.54
C LYS A 42 12.82 -17.32 20.81
N ASN A 43 12.87 -15.99 20.81
CA ASN A 43 12.54 -15.16 21.97
C ASN A 43 12.16 -13.75 21.53
N ILE A 44 11.71 -12.94 22.50
CA ILE A 44 11.29 -11.57 22.27
C ILE A 44 12.42 -10.67 21.74
N TYR A 45 13.68 -10.93 22.10
CA TYR A 45 14.81 -10.11 21.63
C TYR A 45 15.01 -10.26 20.12
N GLU A 46 14.99 -11.50 19.61
CA GLU A 46 15.09 -11.79 18.17
C GLU A 46 13.91 -11.19 17.38
N LEU A 47 12.71 -11.22 17.96
CA LEU A 47 11.55 -10.56 17.36
C LEU A 47 11.70 -9.04 17.32
N ARG A 48 12.22 -8.42 18.40
CA ARG A 48 12.47 -6.97 18.47
C ARG A 48 13.53 -6.51 17.48
N GLU A 49 14.55 -7.32 17.19
CA GLU A 49 15.51 -7.04 16.11
C GLU A 49 14.84 -6.99 14.72
N SER A 50 13.66 -7.59 14.56
CA SER A 50 12.86 -7.54 13.33
C SER A 50 11.72 -6.52 13.36
N GLU A 51 11.64 -5.65 14.39
CA GLU A 51 10.51 -4.72 14.58
C GLU A 51 10.24 -3.82 13.37
N GLU A 52 11.29 -3.29 12.72
CA GLU A 52 11.16 -2.47 11.50
C GLU A 52 10.49 -3.24 10.34
N LYS A 53 10.71 -4.57 10.24
CA LYS A 53 10.05 -5.40 9.22
C LYS A 53 8.56 -5.49 9.50
N PHE A 54 8.16 -5.65 10.75
CA PHE A 54 6.76 -5.68 11.15
C PHE A 54 6.09 -4.33 11.02
N GLU A 55 6.80 -3.23 11.26
CA GLU A 55 6.30 -1.87 10.99
C GLU A 55 6.04 -1.68 9.50
N LEU A 56 6.96 -2.14 8.64
CA LEU A 56 6.75 -2.12 7.20
C LEU A 56 5.54 -2.97 6.78
N ILE A 57 5.35 -4.15 7.39
CA ILE A 57 4.18 -5.01 7.14
C ILE A 57 2.89 -4.29 7.53
N TYR A 58 2.82 -3.77 8.75
CA TYR A 58 1.69 -3.04 9.30
C TYR A 58 1.30 -1.86 8.38
N ASN A 59 2.27 -0.99 8.07
CA ASN A 59 2.01 0.19 7.25
C ASN A 59 1.59 -0.19 5.84
N SER A 60 2.25 -1.18 5.22
CA SER A 60 1.91 -1.64 3.87
C SER A 60 0.49 -2.20 3.81
N TYR A 61 0.06 -2.94 4.83
CA TYR A 61 -1.28 -3.49 4.90
C TYR A 61 -2.34 -2.39 4.94
N LEU A 62 -2.16 -1.43 5.85
CA LEU A 62 -3.08 -0.30 6.00
C LEU A 62 -3.14 0.55 4.73
N SER A 63 -1.99 0.86 4.12
CA SER A 63 -1.96 1.59 2.84
C SER A 63 -2.74 0.90 1.74
N ILE A 64 -2.69 -0.44 1.65
CA ILE A 64 -3.48 -1.20 0.67
C ILE A 64 -4.97 -1.09 0.98
N GLN A 65 -5.37 -1.31 2.24
CA GLN A 65 -6.78 -1.30 2.63
C GLN A 65 -7.41 0.09 2.45
N PHE A 66 -6.76 1.15 2.93
CA PHE A 66 -7.23 2.53 2.72
C PHE A 66 -7.27 2.90 1.24
N SER A 67 -6.32 2.41 0.42
CA SER A 67 -6.35 2.62 -1.02
C SER A 67 -7.57 1.96 -1.68
N ILE A 68 -7.94 0.75 -1.26
CA ILE A 68 -9.13 0.05 -1.77
C ILE A 68 -10.39 0.85 -1.45
N GLU A 69 -10.55 1.31 -0.20
CA GLU A 69 -11.70 2.14 0.20
C GLU A 69 -11.74 3.48 -0.54
N SER A 70 -10.58 4.12 -0.68
CA SER A 70 -10.44 5.38 -1.43
C SER A 70 -10.81 5.20 -2.89
N TYR A 71 -10.34 4.14 -3.55
CA TYR A 71 -10.68 3.84 -4.95
C TYR A 71 -12.20 3.67 -5.13
N ASN A 72 -12.83 2.87 -4.27
CA ASN A 72 -14.27 2.65 -4.34
C ASN A 72 -15.06 3.96 -4.18
N THR A 73 -14.66 4.78 -3.21
CA THR A 73 -15.26 6.11 -2.97
C THR A 73 -15.03 7.05 -4.16
N ASN A 74 -13.83 7.05 -4.73
CA ASN A 74 -13.46 7.92 -5.84
C ASN A 74 -14.21 7.52 -7.13
N ILE A 75 -14.40 6.23 -7.38
CA ILE A 75 -15.18 5.73 -8.53
C ILE A 75 -16.65 6.15 -8.41
N ILE A 76 -17.26 6.03 -7.24
CA ILE A 76 -18.65 6.47 -7.00
C ILE A 76 -18.80 7.97 -7.33
N ASN A 77 -17.76 8.76 -7.05
CA ASN A 77 -17.76 10.21 -7.25
C ASN A 77 -17.09 10.65 -8.57
N ALA A 78 -16.74 9.73 -9.46
CA ALA A 78 -15.88 10.01 -10.61
C ALA A 78 -16.49 11.02 -11.59
N GLU A 79 -17.82 11.05 -11.73
CA GLU A 79 -18.50 12.03 -12.58
C GLU A 79 -18.31 13.48 -12.07
N CYS A 80 -18.38 13.66 -10.75
CA CYS A 80 -18.18 14.97 -10.10
C CYS A 80 -16.69 15.34 -9.98
N ARG A 81 -15.82 14.33 -9.91
CA ARG A 81 -14.37 14.49 -9.71
C ARG A 81 -13.56 13.64 -10.71
N PRO A 82 -13.64 13.94 -12.02
CA PRO A 82 -13.10 13.07 -13.07
C PRO A 82 -11.58 13.16 -13.21
N TYR A 83 -10.95 14.17 -12.61
CA TYR A 83 -9.51 14.40 -12.70
C TYR A 83 -8.84 13.84 -11.45
N TRP A 84 -8.08 12.77 -11.60
CA TRP A 84 -7.38 12.13 -10.50
C TRP A 84 -5.92 12.54 -10.52
N GLN A 85 -5.46 13.13 -9.41
CA GLN A 85 -4.08 13.55 -9.25
C GLN A 85 -3.31 12.53 -8.41
N TYR A 86 -2.18 12.06 -8.92
CA TYR A 86 -1.26 11.22 -8.17
C TYR A 86 -0.44 12.09 -7.20
N LYS A 87 -0.48 11.75 -5.91
CA LYS A 87 0.17 12.53 -4.84
C LYS A 87 1.06 11.64 -3.98
N ILE A 88 2.13 12.23 -3.48
CA ILE A 88 3.03 11.60 -2.52
C ILE A 88 3.04 12.43 -1.24
N ILE A 89 2.84 11.80 -0.08
CA ILE A 89 2.86 12.50 1.22
C ILE A 89 4.29 12.84 1.64
N ASP A 90 5.20 11.88 1.54
CA ASP A 90 6.59 12.04 1.98
C ASP A 90 7.57 11.81 0.82
N HIS A 91 8.38 12.82 0.54
CA HIS A 91 9.44 12.81 -0.46
C HIS A 91 10.74 12.16 0.02
N SER A 92 10.74 11.48 1.17
CA SER A 92 11.92 10.80 1.69
C SER A 92 12.56 9.84 0.68
N LYS A 93 13.86 9.59 0.86
CA LYS A 93 14.79 8.83 -0.02
C LYS A 93 14.36 7.39 -0.39
N LYS A 94 13.15 6.96 -0.02
CA LYS A 94 12.59 5.62 -0.26
C LYS A 94 11.68 5.55 -1.49
N LEU A 95 11.46 6.64 -2.24
CA LEU A 95 10.74 6.62 -3.52
C LEU A 95 11.59 6.02 -4.64
N LEU A 96 10.98 5.20 -5.49
CA LEU A 96 11.64 4.74 -6.72
C LEU A 96 11.70 5.91 -7.71
N PRO A 97 12.73 6.04 -8.57
CA PRO A 97 12.89 7.19 -9.46
C PRO A 97 11.64 7.49 -10.30
N TRP A 98 11.02 6.47 -10.87
CA TRP A 98 9.80 6.61 -11.67
C TRP A 98 8.59 7.12 -10.87
N MET A 99 8.52 6.88 -9.55
CA MET A 99 7.41 7.39 -8.72
C MET A 99 7.45 8.90 -8.60
N GLN A 100 8.65 9.49 -8.58
CA GLN A 100 8.81 10.94 -8.49
C GLN A 100 8.27 11.63 -9.75
N GLU A 101 8.41 10.99 -10.91
CA GLU A 101 7.87 11.49 -12.19
C GLU A 101 6.34 11.56 -12.20
N PHE A 102 5.68 10.76 -11.36
CA PHE A 102 4.21 10.70 -11.28
C PHE A 102 3.65 11.71 -10.31
N ASN A 103 4.46 12.27 -9.40
CA ASN A 103 3.96 13.22 -8.42
C ASN A 103 3.35 14.45 -9.10
N GLU A 104 2.20 14.89 -8.62
CA GLU A 104 1.35 15.95 -9.17
C GLU A 104 0.73 15.66 -10.55
N LYS A 105 1.04 14.54 -11.21
CA LYS A 105 0.46 14.21 -12.51
C LYS A 105 -1.04 13.95 -12.36
N VAL A 106 -1.80 14.47 -13.32
CA VAL A 106 -3.26 14.34 -13.37
C VAL A 106 -3.65 13.49 -14.56
N PHE A 107 -4.52 12.52 -14.33
CA PHE A 107 -5.11 11.66 -15.35
C PHE A 107 -6.62 11.65 -15.19
N LEU A 108 -7.35 11.22 -16.23
CA LEU A 108 -8.78 10.94 -16.06
C LEU A 108 -8.96 9.71 -15.17
N TYR A 109 -10.06 9.63 -14.43
CA TYR A 109 -10.36 8.53 -13.51
C TYR A 109 -10.35 7.14 -14.18
N ASN A 110 -10.63 7.08 -15.48
CA ASN A 110 -10.67 5.86 -16.29
C ASN A 110 -9.42 5.67 -17.18
N ASP A 111 -8.39 6.49 -17.00
CA ASP A 111 -7.13 6.36 -17.76
C ASP A 111 -6.40 5.05 -17.40
N VAL A 112 -5.80 4.42 -18.41
CA VAL A 112 -5.02 3.16 -18.30
C VAL A 112 -3.87 3.23 -17.29
N PHE A 113 -3.40 4.44 -16.96
CA PHE A 113 -2.42 4.67 -15.89
C PHE A 113 -2.84 3.99 -14.58
N TRP A 114 -4.13 4.09 -14.21
CA TRP A 114 -4.65 3.58 -12.94
C TRP A 114 -4.75 2.07 -12.88
N ASP A 115 -4.63 1.35 -13.99
CA ASP A 115 -4.61 -0.12 -13.95
C ASP A 115 -3.30 -0.64 -13.35
N LYS A 116 -2.21 0.10 -13.57
CA LYS A 116 -0.85 -0.31 -13.20
C LYS A 116 -0.27 0.50 -12.05
N PHE A 117 -0.62 1.79 -11.97
CA PHE A 117 0.03 2.75 -11.09
C PHE A 117 -0.90 3.33 -10.03
N TYR A 118 -2.13 2.82 -9.86
CA TYR A 118 -2.94 3.22 -8.69
C TYR A 118 -2.22 2.79 -7.40
N PRO A 119 -1.96 3.72 -6.46
CA PRO A 119 -1.17 3.45 -5.27
C PRO A 119 -1.88 2.46 -4.33
N PRO A 120 -1.16 1.79 -3.41
CA PRO A 120 0.28 1.90 -3.19
C PRO A 120 1.08 1.11 -4.23
N ASN A 121 2.21 1.66 -4.68
CA ASN A 121 3.03 1.03 -5.73
C ASN A 121 4.30 0.33 -5.23
N LYS A 122 4.42 0.16 -3.90
CA LYS A 122 5.40 -0.71 -3.22
C LYS A 122 5.01 -0.82 -1.74
N PRO A 123 5.54 -1.81 -0.99
CA PRO A 123 5.47 -1.82 0.46
C PRO A 123 5.98 -0.50 1.09
N GLY A 124 5.25 -0.01 2.09
CA GLY A 124 5.54 1.24 2.80
C GLY A 124 5.44 2.50 1.92
N CYS A 125 4.60 2.47 0.88
CA CYS A 125 4.32 3.63 0.04
C CYS A 125 3.13 4.42 0.62
N ASN A 126 3.34 5.71 0.86
CA ASN A 126 2.30 6.64 1.32
C ASN A 126 1.82 7.55 0.19
N SER A 127 1.83 7.06 -1.05
CA SER A 127 1.22 7.73 -2.19
C SER A 127 -0.29 7.52 -2.19
N TYR A 128 -1.04 8.47 -2.70
CA TYR A 128 -2.50 8.44 -2.75
C TYR A 128 -3.01 9.15 -4.01
N VAL A 129 -4.31 9.00 -4.27
CA VAL A 129 -5.00 9.69 -5.36
C VAL A 129 -5.89 10.77 -4.77
N LYS A 130 -5.70 12.01 -5.24
CA LYS A 130 -6.56 13.14 -4.93
C LYS A 130 -7.56 13.33 -6.08
N PRO A 131 -8.86 13.04 -5.90
CA PRO A 131 -9.87 13.30 -6.91
C PRO A 131 -10.24 14.80 -6.93
N LEU A 132 -10.15 15.42 -8.09
CA LEU A 132 -10.37 16.84 -8.31
C LEU A 132 -11.64 17.07 -9.13
N THR A 133 -12.41 18.08 -8.73
CA THR A 133 -13.46 18.67 -9.56
C THR A 133 -12.83 19.39 -10.76
N LYS A 134 -13.65 19.66 -11.79
CA LYS A 134 -13.23 20.48 -12.94
C LYS A 134 -12.70 21.86 -12.52
N ASN A 135 -13.39 22.52 -11.59
CA ASN A 135 -12.96 23.83 -11.09
C ASN A 135 -11.60 23.76 -10.37
N GLU A 136 -11.37 22.76 -9.51
CA GLU A 136 -10.05 22.57 -8.87
C GLU A 136 -8.95 22.30 -9.91
N PHE A 137 -9.24 21.51 -10.94
CA PHE A 137 -8.30 21.23 -12.03
C PHE A 137 -7.91 22.52 -12.79
N GLU A 138 -8.89 23.34 -13.16
CA GLU A 138 -8.69 24.58 -13.91
C GLU A 138 -8.02 25.67 -13.06
N GLN A 139 -8.48 25.89 -11.83
CA GLN A 139 -7.93 26.92 -10.93
C GLN A 139 -6.46 26.69 -10.59
N ASN A 140 -6.04 25.43 -10.50
CA ASN A 140 -4.64 25.08 -10.23
C ASN A 140 -3.80 24.97 -11.51
N SER A 141 -4.37 25.31 -12.68
CA SER A 141 -3.68 25.24 -13.99
C SER A 141 -3.01 23.88 -14.25
N LEU A 142 -3.69 22.81 -13.84
CA LEU A 142 -3.17 21.45 -13.97
C LEU A 142 -3.28 20.98 -15.42
N VAL A 143 -2.40 20.06 -15.80
CA VAL A 143 -2.34 19.50 -17.16
C VAL A 143 -2.71 18.03 -17.13
N LEU A 144 -3.61 17.65 -18.04
CA LEU A 144 -3.99 16.26 -18.21
C LEU A 144 -2.86 15.50 -18.91
N CYS A 145 -2.43 14.40 -18.30
CA CYS A 145 -1.45 13.47 -18.83
C CYS A 145 -2.15 12.30 -19.53
N ASN A 146 -1.43 11.64 -20.44
CA ASN A 146 -1.89 10.40 -21.08
C ASN A 146 -1.14 9.22 -20.45
N GLY A 147 -1.87 8.26 -19.85
CA GLY A 147 -1.24 7.12 -19.18
C GLY A 147 -0.37 6.25 -20.06
N ASN A 148 -0.62 6.21 -21.37
CA ASN A 148 0.16 5.42 -22.33
C ASN A 148 1.65 5.80 -22.31
N ASP A 149 1.96 7.07 -22.05
CA ASP A 149 3.35 7.58 -22.01
C ASP A 149 4.18 6.99 -20.85
N PHE A 150 3.49 6.40 -19.86
CA PHE A 150 4.07 5.87 -18.62
C PHE A 150 4.06 4.35 -18.56
N LEU A 151 3.36 3.64 -19.47
CA LEU A 151 3.28 2.18 -19.42
C LEU A 151 4.64 1.47 -19.59
N LYS A 152 5.64 2.17 -20.15
CA LYS A 152 7.04 1.73 -20.29
C LYS A 152 7.73 1.39 -18.96
N TYR A 153 7.30 1.97 -17.83
CA TYR A 153 7.94 1.71 -16.54
C TYR A 153 7.65 0.27 -16.10
N LYS A 154 8.71 -0.53 -15.92
CA LYS A 154 8.61 -1.87 -15.31
C LYS A 154 8.67 -1.73 -13.80
N VAL A 155 7.57 -2.06 -13.13
CA VAL A 155 7.45 -1.94 -11.68
C VAL A 155 7.26 -3.33 -11.07
N LYS A 156 7.89 -3.60 -9.92
CA LYS A 156 7.82 -4.92 -9.26
C LYS A 156 6.47 -5.16 -8.56
N TRP A 157 5.75 -4.08 -8.31
CA TRP A 157 4.44 -4.04 -7.66
C TRP A 157 3.48 -3.34 -8.64
N ASP A 158 3.23 -4.03 -9.74
CA ASP A 158 2.53 -3.57 -10.93
C ASP A 158 1.05 -3.88 -10.85
N PHE A 159 0.38 -3.36 -9.83
CA PHE A 159 -1.05 -3.57 -9.73
C PHE A 159 -1.81 -2.47 -9.01
N ASN A 160 -3.05 -2.29 -9.46
CA ASN A 160 -4.12 -1.62 -8.70
C ASN A 160 -4.75 -2.60 -7.70
N PRO A 161 -4.72 -2.32 -6.38
CA PRO A 161 -5.18 -3.26 -5.35
C PRO A 161 -6.66 -3.62 -5.47
N VAL A 162 -7.47 -2.85 -6.18
CA VAL A 162 -8.88 -3.16 -6.43
C VAL A 162 -9.07 -4.05 -7.65
N LYS A 163 -8.16 -4.00 -8.64
CA LYS A 163 -8.31 -4.72 -9.91
C LYS A 163 -7.62 -6.09 -9.94
N VAL A 164 -6.76 -6.40 -8.97
CA VAL A 164 -6.06 -7.69 -8.91
C VAL A 164 -6.19 -8.36 -7.53
N ASN A 165 -5.75 -9.62 -7.46
CA ASN A 165 -5.62 -10.33 -6.19
C ASN A 165 -4.40 -9.83 -5.38
N TRP A 166 -4.53 -8.65 -4.78
CA TRP A 166 -3.49 -8.02 -3.95
C TRP A 166 -3.04 -8.90 -2.80
N LYS A 167 -3.93 -9.74 -2.23
CA LYS A 167 -3.60 -10.66 -1.14
C LYS A 167 -2.50 -11.65 -1.54
N SER A 168 -2.48 -12.12 -2.79
CA SER A 168 -1.40 -13.00 -3.28
C SER A 168 -0.04 -12.29 -3.30
N TYR A 169 0.01 -11.05 -3.78
CA TYR A 169 1.23 -10.24 -3.77
C TYR A 169 1.70 -9.94 -2.35
N PHE A 170 0.76 -9.55 -1.47
CA PHE A 170 1.06 -9.26 -0.08
C PHE A 170 1.53 -10.50 0.69
N THR A 171 0.93 -11.67 0.45
CA THR A 171 1.38 -12.95 1.04
C THR A 171 2.82 -13.27 0.63
N LYS A 172 3.20 -13.08 -0.64
CA LYS A 172 4.59 -13.25 -1.09
C LYS A 172 5.53 -12.27 -0.41
N PHE A 173 5.09 -11.04 -0.17
CA PHE A 173 5.84 -10.05 0.59
C PHE A 173 6.01 -10.47 2.06
N LEU A 174 4.95 -10.89 2.75
CA LEU A 174 5.01 -11.43 4.12
C LEU A 174 5.99 -12.60 4.23
N GLN A 175 5.91 -13.55 3.30
CA GLN A 175 6.84 -14.69 3.25
C GLN A 175 8.29 -14.21 3.20
N ARG A 176 8.63 -13.23 2.36
CA ARG A 176 10.01 -12.71 2.28
C ARG A 176 10.45 -12.04 3.58
N GLN A 177 9.58 -11.26 4.22
CA GLN A 177 9.91 -10.58 5.47
C GLN A 177 10.14 -11.57 6.62
N ILE A 178 9.31 -12.61 6.70
CA ILE A 178 9.36 -13.61 7.79
C ILE A 178 10.45 -14.66 7.53
N LEU A 179 10.65 -15.11 6.29
CA LEU A 179 11.65 -16.13 5.94
C LEU A 179 13.08 -15.59 5.91
N SER A 180 13.26 -14.28 5.73
CA SER A 180 14.58 -13.64 5.84
C SER A 180 15.06 -13.48 7.28
N SER A 181 14.26 -13.89 8.27
CA SER A 181 14.62 -13.91 9.69
C SER A 181 15.05 -15.30 10.16
N ARG A 182 15.30 -16.25 9.24
CA ARG A 182 15.82 -17.59 9.53
C ARG A 182 17.27 -17.75 9.11
#